data_AF-A0A090T0R8-F1
#
_entry.id   AF-A0A090T0R8-F1
#
_cell.length_a   1.000
_cell.length_b   1.000
_cell.length_c   1.000
_cell.angle_alpha   90.00
_cell.angle_beta   90.00
_cell.angle_gamma   90.00
#
_symmetry.space_group_name_H-M   'P 1'
#
loop_
_entity.id
_entity.type
_entity.pdbx_description
1 polymer ?
#
loop_
_entity_poly.entity_id
_entity_poly.type
_entity_poly.pdbx_seq_one_letter_code
_entity_poly.pdbx_strand_id
1 'polypeptide(L)'
;MKFSYVNPTVIHFGQGQIEQITNSIPKDSKVLVIYGGGSIKKNGVYDQVTSALGDHEWLEFSGVEANPTKETLDKAIDIVKAENVTYLLAVGGGSVIDGTKYVAAASLHDGDSWDLITGVYKPETAIPLGVVLTLPATGSESNMGAVVTKKATQEKLGFLSPTVRPAFAVLDPDAMKTLPERQLINGLVDAWVHVCEQYITSPTGTWFRKVMLKCCFATCLYWETPLNNVTMHGERI
;
A
#
# COMPACT_ATOMS: atom_id res chain seq x y z
N MET A 1 12.59 26.91 -14.38
CA MET A 1 12.01 26.20 -13.23
C MET A 1 12.98 25.11 -12.82
N LYS A 2 13.32 25.00 -11.53
CA LYS A 2 14.25 23.97 -11.00
C LYS A 2 13.48 23.17 -9.96
N PHE A 3 13.57 21.85 -10.00
CA PHE A 3 12.99 20.95 -8.99
C PHE A 3 13.95 19.78 -8.76
N SER A 4 13.81 19.14 -7.59
CA SER A 4 14.50 17.92 -7.22
C SER A 4 13.45 16.91 -6.75
N TYR A 5 13.63 15.64 -7.10
CA TYR A 5 12.72 14.56 -6.76
C TYR A 5 13.50 13.38 -6.22
N VAL A 6 13.00 12.81 -5.13
CA VAL A 6 13.48 11.56 -4.56
C VAL A 6 12.28 10.76 -4.08
N ASN A 7 12.24 9.48 -4.45
CA ASN A 7 11.38 8.49 -3.82
C ASN A 7 12.30 7.38 -3.32
N PRO A 8 12.55 7.29 -2.00
CA PRO A 8 13.47 6.31 -1.45
C PRO A 8 12.87 4.91 -1.35
N THR A 9 11.57 4.73 -1.62
CA THR A 9 10.93 3.42 -1.64
C THR A 9 11.53 2.55 -2.74
N VAL A 10 12.05 1.38 -2.40
CA VAL A 10 12.51 0.39 -3.39
C VAL A 10 11.31 -0.30 -4.02
N ILE A 11 11.19 -0.27 -5.34
CA ILE A 11 10.07 -0.89 -6.07
C ILE A 11 10.53 -2.22 -6.67
N HIS A 12 9.93 -3.31 -6.21
CA HIS A 12 10.07 -4.65 -6.79
C HIS A 12 8.87 -4.92 -7.69
N PHE A 13 9.01 -4.64 -8.99
CA PHE A 13 7.93 -4.81 -9.97
C PHE A 13 8.17 -6.05 -10.82
N GLY A 14 7.14 -6.89 -10.98
CA GLY A 14 7.18 -8.05 -11.87
C GLY A 14 6.62 -9.32 -11.23
N GLN A 15 6.44 -10.33 -12.06
CA GLN A 15 5.94 -11.63 -11.63
C GLN A 15 6.94 -12.33 -10.70
N GLY A 16 6.46 -12.90 -9.60
CA GLY A 16 7.26 -13.64 -8.62
C GLY A 16 8.03 -12.75 -7.65
N GLN A 17 7.86 -11.42 -7.71
CA GLN A 17 8.65 -10.49 -6.90
C GLN A 17 8.31 -10.49 -5.41
N ILE A 18 7.26 -11.21 -4.99
CA ILE A 18 6.97 -11.44 -3.56
C ILE A 18 8.14 -12.15 -2.87
N GLU A 19 8.94 -12.95 -3.59
CA GLU A 19 10.14 -13.60 -3.04
C GLU A 19 11.18 -12.61 -2.47
N GLN A 20 11.18 -11.37 -2.97
CA GLN A 20 12.16 -10.35 -2.57
C GLN A 20 12.00 -9.94 -1.10
N ILE A 21 10.84 -10.20 -0.47
CA ILE A 21 10.63 -10.00 0.97
C ILE A 21 11.75 -10.64 1.80
N THR A 22 12.23 -11.82 1.37
CA THR A 22 13.33 -12.57 2.02
C THR A 22 14.60 -11.75 2.22
N ASN A 23 14.86 -10.81 1.31
CA ASN A 23 16.06 -9.97 1.30
C ASN A 23 15.77 -8.52 1.69
N SER A 24 14.51 -8.07 1.58
CA SER A 24 14.11 -6.68 1.85
C SER A 24 13.75 -6.42 3.30
N ILE A 25 13.55 -7.47 4.11
CA ILE A 25 13.33 -7.36 5.57
C ILE A 25 14.60 -7.82 6.32
N PRO A 26 15.11 -7.05 7.30
CA PRO A 26 16.24 -7.49 8.13
C PRO A 26 15.94 -8.80 8.87
N LYS A 27 16.88 -9.75 8.86
CA LYS A 27 16.69 -11.12 9.37
C LYS A 27 16.39 -11.19 10.88
N ASP A 28 16.80 -10.19 11.63
CA ASP A 28 16.54 -10.02 13.07
C ASP A 28 15.19 -9.35 13.38
N SER A 29 14.41 -9.00 12.36
CA SER A 29 13.10 -8.37 12.55
C SER A 29 12.02 -9.35 12.96
N LYS A 30 11.23 -8.98 13.98
CA LYS A 30 9.94 -9.60 14.29
C LYS A 30 8.86 -8.86 13.53
N VAL A 31 8.19 -9.55 12.60
CA VAL A 31 7.31 -8.93 11.60
C VAL A 31 5.84 -9.03 12.02
N LEU A 32 5.08 -7.94 11.94
CA LEU A 32 3.61 -8.01 11.95
C LEU A 32 3.08 -7.87 10.52
N VAL A 33 2.47 -8.94 10.02
CA VAL A 33 1.80 -8.96 8.72
C VAL A 33 0.38 -8.45 8.89
N ILE A 34 0.08 -7.31 8.28
CA ILE A 34 -1.22 -6.64 8.37
C ILE A 34 -1.96 -6.81 7.04
N TYR A 35 -3.20 -7.32 7.09
CA TYR A 35 -4.02 -7.50 5.89
C TYR A 35 -5.53 -7.30 6.14
N GLY A 36 -6.29 -7.21 5.04
CA GLY A 36 -7.74 -6.98 5.06
C GLY A 36 -8.56 -8.25 5.31
N GLY A 37 -9.67 -8.40 4.60
CA GLY A 37 -10.64 -9.50 4.76
C GLY A 37 -10.20 -10.89 4.25
N GLY A 38 -8.90 -11.11 4.01
CA GLY A 38 -8.37 -12.44 3.67
C GLY A 38 -8.49 -12.87 2.20
N SER A 39 -8.74 -11.96 1.25
CA SER A 39 -8.67 -12.26 -0.19
C SER A 39 -7.31 -12.87 -0.58
N ILE A 40 -6.25 -12.42 0.09
CA ILE A 40 -4.87 -12.89 -0.11
C ILE A 40 -4.69 -14.39 0.20
N LYS A 41 -5.56 -14.98 1.04
CA LYS A 41 -5.54 -16.43 1.34
C LYS A 41 -6.14 -17.27 0.22
N LYS A 42 -6.87 -16.66 -0.71
CA LYS A 42 -7.54 -17.37 -1.82
C LYS A 42 -6.78 -17.29 -3.14
N ASN A 43 -5.90 -16.31 -3.29
CA ASN A 43 -5.18 -16.03 -4.54
C ASN A 43 -3.70 -16.42 -4.48
N GLY A 44 -3.26 -17.13 -3.42
CA GLY A 44 -1.89 -17.60 -3.25
C GLY A 44 -0.88 -16.54 -2.80
N VAL A 45 -1.29 -15.27 -2.60
CA VAL A 45 -0.40 -14.21 -2.09
C VAL A 45 0.03 -14.51 -0.65
N TYR A 46 -0.90 -14.96 0.19
CA TYR A 46 -0.60 -15.29 1.59
C TYR A 46 0.46 -16.39 1.70
N ASP A 47 0.38 -17.42 0.87
CA ASP A 47 1.32 -18.55 0.88
C ASP A 47 2.72 -18.09 0.41
N GLN A 48 2.78 -17.25 -0.63
CA GLN A 48 4.04 -16.67 -1.09
C GLN A 48 4.69 -15.77 -0.04
N VAL A 49 3.91 -14.93 0.65
CA VAL A 49 4.39 -14.10 1.75
C VAL A 49 4.88 -14.97 2.91
N THR A 50 4.12 -15.99 3.30
CA THR A 50 4.51 -16.93 4.37
C THR A 50 5.81 -17.64 4.04
N SER A 51 5.96 -18.10 2.79
CA SER A 51 7.19 -18.73 2.31
C SER A 51 8.38 -17.78 2.37
N ALA A 52 8.21 -16.54 1.89
CA ALA A 52 9.28 -15.53 1.90
C ALA A 52 9.66 -15.05 3.32
N LEU A 53 8.74 -15.16 4.28
CA LEU A 53 8.98 -14.88 5.70
C LEU A 53 9.52 -16.09 6.48
N GLY A 54 9.83 -17.22 5.83
CA GLY A 54 10.16 -18.48 6.52
C GLY A 54 11.30 -18.39 7.55
N ASP A 55 12.23 -17.46 7.39
CA ASP A 55 13.35 -17.22 8.33
C ASP A 55 13.06 -16.17 9.41
N HIS A 56 11.89 -15.54 9.39
CA HIS A 56 11.52 -14.46 10.31
C HIS A 56 10.56 -14.96 11.40
N GLU A 57 10.66 -14.42 12.61
CA GLU A 57 9.56 -14.48 13.56
C GLU A 57 8.47 -13.52 13.09
N TRP A 58 7.22 -13.98 12.97
CA TRP A 58 6.14 -13.12 12.51
C TRP A 58 4.78 -13.46 13.12
N LEU A 59 3.91 -12.45 13.14
CA LEU A 59 2.53 -12.49 13.62
C LEU A 59 1.60 -11.97 12.51
N GLU A 60 0.32 -12.33 12.58
CA GLU A 60 -0.70 -11.75 11.69
C GLU A 60 -1.69 -10.87 12.43
N PHE A 61 -2.07 -9.77 11.78
CA PHE A 61 -3.24 -8.97 12.12
C PHE A 61 -4.13 -8.83 10.87
N SER A 62 -5.37 -9.30 10.97
CA SER A 62 -6.30 -9.36 9.86
C SER A 62 -7.55 -8.54 10.11
N GLY A 63 -8.36 -8.34 9.06
CA GLY A 63 -9.66 -7.69 9.19
C GLY A 63 -9.63 -6.17 9.06
N VAL A 64 -8.55 -5.59 8.53
CA VAL A 64 -8.53 -4.16 8.18
C VAL A 64 -9.60 -3.88 7.14
N GLU A 65 -10.48 -2.91 7.43
CA GLU A 65 -11.61 -2.57 6.57
C GLU A 65 -11.18 -1.73 5.35
N ALA A 66 -12.06 -1.60 4.36
CA ALA A 66 -11.81 -0.74 3.20
C ALA A 66 -11.65 0.75 3.58
N ASN A 67 -12.29 1.18 4.67
CA ASN A 67 -12.02 2.45 5.33
C ASN A 67 -11.42 2.10 6.69
N PRO A 68 -10.08 2.07 6.83
CA PRO A 68 -9.44 1.55 8.02
C PRO A 68 -9.81 2.43 9.22
N THR A 69 -10.23 1.82 10.31
CA THR A 69 -10.70 2.54 11.49
C THR A 69 -9.67 2.58 12.61
N LYS A 70 -9.59 3.70 13.34
CA LYS A 70 -8.76 3.84 14.55
C LYS A 70 -8.98 2.65 15.49
N GLU A 71 -10.24 2.31 15.75
CA GLU A 71 -10.62 1.28 16.71
C GLU A 71 -10.15 -0.13 16.30
N THR A 72 -10.03 -0.40 15.01
CA THR A 72 -9.43 -1.64 14.51
C THR A 72 -7.91 -1.56 14.57
N LEU A 73 -7.31 -0.45 14.13
CA LEU A 73 -5.86 -0.28 14.08
C LEU A 73 -5.20 -0.20 15.46
N ASP A 74 -5.90 0.32 16.47
CA ASP A 74 -5.41 0.36 17.86
C ASP A 74 -5.12 -1.06 18.40
N LYS A 75 -5.89 -2.06 17.97
CA LYS A 75 -5.62 -3.46 18.33
C LYS A 75 -4.30 -3.96 17.73
N ALA A 76 -3.95 -3.49 16.53
CA ALA A 76 -2.66 -3.82 15.93
C ALA A 76 -1.52 -3.09 16.67
N ILE A 77 -1.74 -1.85 17.11
CA ILE A 77 -0.79 -1.12 17.96
C ILE A 77 -0.54 -1.88 19.28
N ASP A 78 -1.60 -2.40 19.90
CA ASP A 78 -1.48 -3.20 21.14
C ASP A 78 -0.61 -4.45 20.91
N ILE A 79 -0.80 -5.15 19.79
CA ILE A 79 0.04 -6.31 19.42
C ILE A 79 1.49 -5.89 19.22
N VAL A 80 1.72 -4.80 18.47
CA VAL A 80 3.07 -4.29 18.22
C VAL A 80 3.82 -4.03 19.53
N LYS A 81 3.17 -3.35 20.48
CA LYS A 81 3.73 -3.03 21.79
C LYS A 81 3.93 -4.26 22.67
N ALA A 82 2.94 -5.14 22.75
CA ALA A 82 2.99 -6.34 23.60
C ALA A 82 4.04 -7.35 23.13
N GLU A 83 4.17 -7.51 21.81
CA GLU A 83 5.01 -8.53 21.19
C GLU A 83 6.39 -8.03 20.78
N ASN A 84 6.67 -6.74 20.99
CA ASN A 84 7.91 -6.06 20.57
C ASN A 84 8.18 -6.24 19.07
N VAL A 85 7.17 -6.01 18.23
CA VAL A 85 7.29 -6.05 16.77
C VAL A 85 8.23 -4.95 16.30
N THR A 86 9.17 -5.29 15.42
CA THR A 86 10.20 -4.36 14.92
C THR A 86 10.07 -4.05 13.43
N TYR A 87 9.16 -4.71 12.71
CA TYR A 87 8.89 -4.45 11.31
C TYR A 87 7.42 -4.72 10.96
N LEU A 88 6.82 -3.91 10.08
CA LEU A 88 5.47 -4.13 9.59
C LEU A 88 5.47 -4.54 8.11
N LEU A 89 4.61 -5.48 7.74
CA LEU A 89 4.39 -5.85 6.35
C LEU A 89 2.91 -5.70 6.00
N ALA A 90 2.60 -4.67 5.21
CA ALA A 90 1.25 -4.47 4.68
C ALA A 90 1.03 -5.38 3.47
N VAL A 91 0.00 -6.22 3.50
CA VAL A 91 -0.37 -7.09 2.36
C VAL A 91 -1.81 -6.79 1.96
N GLY A 92 -1.99 -5.97 0.93
CA GLY A 92 -3.31 -5.51 0.54
C GLY A 92 -3.34 -4.32 -0.42
N GLY A 93 -4.50 -3.67 -0.48
CA GLY A 93 -4.68 -2.39 -1.18
C GLY A 93 -4.39 -1.18 -0.28
N GLY A 94 -4.72 0.01 -0.79
CA GLY A 94 -4.47 1.29 -0.12
C GLY A 94 -4.98 1.36 1.33
N SER A 95 -6.13 0.76 1.66
CA SER A 95 -6.66 0.80 3.03
C SER A 95 -5.78 0.07 4.05
N VAL A 96 -5.22 -1.08 3.66
CA VAL A 96 -4.28 -1.85 4.49
C VAL A 96 -2.98 -1.10 4.66
N ILE A 97 -2.49 -0.49 3.57
CA ILE A 97 -1.24 0.28 3.58
C ILE A 97 -1.37 1.51 4.47
N ASP A 98 -2.45 2.29 4.31
CA ASP A 98 -2.73 3.48 5.13
C ASP A 98 -2.89 3.11 6.61
N GLY A 99 -3.61 2.03 6.90
CA GLY A 99 -3.73 1.51 8.26
C GLY A 99 -2.39 1.09 8.84
N THR A 100 -1.54 0.43 8.06
CA THR A 100 -0.20 0.00 8.50
C THR A 100 0.72 1.19 8.77
N LYS A 101 0.65 2.25 7.96
CA LYS A 101 1.38 3.51 8.19
C LYS A 101 0.96 4.17 9.50
N TYR A 102 -0.35 4.18 9.78
CA TYR A 102 -0.87 4.68 11.04
C TYR A 102 -0.34 3.87 12.23
N VAL A 103 -0.40 2.53 12.15
CA VAL A 103 0.16 1.64 13.17
C VAL A 103 1.66 1.90 13.36
N ALA A 104 2.44 2.02 12.28
CA ALA A 104 3.88 2.30 12.34
C ALA A 104 4.22 3.57 13.12
N ALA A 105 3.52 4.67 12.86
CA ALA A 105 3.78 5.95 13.53
C ALA A 105 3.22 6.00 14.96
N ALA A 106 2.00 5.49 15.17
CA ALA A 106 1.32 5.59 16.45
C ALA A 106 1.84 4.56 17.49
N SER A 107 2.49 3.48 17.06
CA SER A 107 3.02 2.46 17.99
C SER A 107 4.16 2.97 18.88
N LEU A 108 4.83 4.05 18.51
CA LEU A 108 5.88 4.69 19.31
C LEU A 108 5.38 5.87 20.16
N HIS A 109 4.07 6.12 20.16
CA HIS A 109 3.44 7.17 20.96
C HIS A 109 2.82 6.58 22.23
N ASP A 110 3.04 7.24 23.36
CA ASP A 110 2.47 6.85 24.66
C ASP A 110 1.06 7.41 24.91
N GLY A 111 0.63 8.41 24.12
CA GLY A 111 -0.69 9.04 24.23
C GLY A 111 -1.78 8.39 23.36
N ASP A 112 -2.84 9.15 23.06
CA ASP A 112 -3.90 8.66 22.16
C ASP A 112 -3.33 8.55 20.74
N SER A 113 -3.53 7.40 20.10
CA SER A 113 -3.11 7.17 18.72
C SER A 113 -3.74 8.20 17.75
N TRP A 114 -4.88 8.82 18.09
CA TRP A 114 -5.47 9.90 17.28
C TRP A 114 -4.69 11.21 17.32
N ASP A 115 -3.79 11.40 18.30
CA ASP A 115 -2.92 12.58 18.39
C ASP A 115 -2.06 12.75 17.12
N LEU A 116 -1.73 11.65 16.45
CA LEU A 116 -1.05 11.64 15.16
C LEU A 116 -1.87 12.35 14.07
N ILE A 117 -3.19 12.14 14.06
CA ILE A 117 -4.10 12.65 13.03
C ILE A 117 -4.48 14.11 13.32
N THR A 118 -4.64 14.47 14.59
CA THR A 118 -4.93 15.84 15.02
C THR A 118 -3.70 16.75 15.02
N GLY A 119 -2.51 16.16 14.87
CA GLY A 119 -1.23 16.88 14.84
C GLY A 119 -0.68 17.26 16.22
N VAL A 120 -1.29 16.75 17.29
CA VAL A 120 -0.78 16.85 18.67
C VAL A 120 0.52 16.06 18.81
N TYR A 121 0.61 14.90 18.16
CA TYR A 121 1.81 14.09 18.05
C TYR A 121 2.38 14.17 16.63
N LYS A 122 3.69 14.40 16.53
CA LYS A 122 4.45 14.40 15.27
C LYS A 122 5.57 13.37 15.37
N PRO A 123 5.49 12.24 14.66
CA PRO A 123 6.46 11.16 14.80
C PRO A 123 7.81 11.58 14.22
N GLU A 124 8.87 11.52 15.02
CA GLU A 124 10.26 11.67 14.57
C GLU A 124 10.81 10.35 13.98
N THR A 125 10.29 9.23 14.47
CA THR A 125 10.57 7.88 13.98
C THR A 125 9.26 7.09 13.88
N ALA A 126 9.27 6.00 13.13
CA ALA A 126 8.17 5.05 13.04
C ALA A 126 8.76 3.65 12.86
N ILE A 127 7.97 2.62 13.15
CA ILE A 127 8.37 1.25 12.84
C ILE A 127 8.50 1.11 11.31
N PRO A 128 9.63 0.59 10.79
CA PRO A 128 9.81 0.42 9.36
C PRO A 128 8.75 -0.52 8.78
N LEU A 129 8.33 -0.24 7.54
CA LEU A 129 7.31 -1.04 6.87
C LEU A 129 7.66 -1.35 5.42
N GLY A 130 7.25 -2.54 4.98
CA GLY A 130 7.21 -2.97 3.58
C GLY A 130 5.77 -3.16 3.10
N VAL A 131 5.59 -3.18 1.79
CA VAL A 131 4.27 -3.35 1.16
C VAL A 131 4.28 -4.46 0.12
N VAL A 132 3.26 -5.30 0.13
CA VAL A 132 2.86 -6.16 -0.99
C VAL A 132 1.52 -5.64 -1.50
N LEU A 133 1.55 -4.99 -2.67
CA LEU A 133 0.39 -4.34 -3.24
C LEU A 133 -0.48 -5.37 -3.98
N THR A 134 -1.74 -5.53 -3.54
CA THR A 134 -2.68 -6.47 -4.16
C THR A 134 -3.84 -5.78 -4.89
N LEU A 135 -3.97 -4.46 -4.74
CA LEU A 135 -4.98 -3.64 -5.41
C LEU A 135 -4.37 -2.27 -5.74
N PRO A 136 -3.92 -2.05 -6.99
CA PRO A 136 -3.36 -0.76 -7.41
C PRO A 136 -4.47 0.28 -7.53
N ALA A 137 -4.30 1.43 -6.86
CA ALA A 137 -5.21 2.57 -6.95
C ALA A 137 -4.53 3.87 -6.46
N THR A 138 -4.17 3.90 -5.18
CA THR A 138 -3.89 5.16 -4.46
C THR A 138 -2.43 5.63 -4.51
N GLY A 139 -1.50 4.76 -4.94
CA GLY A 139 -0.06 5.03 -4.85
C GLY A 139 0.48 5.07 -3.41
N SER A 140 -0.30 4.58 -2.44
CA SER A 140 0.08 4.57 -1.02
C SER A 140 1.33 3.75 -0.76
N GLU A 141 1.59 2.72 -1.56
CA GLU A 141 2.76 1.84 -1.45
C GLU A 141 4.12 2.56 -1.57
N SER A 142 4.17 3.79 -2.10
CA SER A 142 5.43 4.52 -2.27
C SER A 142 5.40 5.99 -1.81
N ASN A 143 4.33 6.40 -1.13
CA ASN A 143 4.14 7.76 -0.64
C ASN A 143 4.22 7.85 0.90
N MET A 144 4.10 9.07 1.43
CA MET A 144 4.22 9.38 2.86
C MET A 144 2.87 9.72 3.54
N GLY A 145 1.76 9.58 2.81
CA GLY A 145 0.43 9.92 3.29
C GLY A 145 -0.36 8.68 3.71
N ALA A 146 -1.32 8.86 4.61
CA ALA A 146 -2.31 7.84 4.96
C ALA A 146 -3.61 8.50 5.41
N VAL A 147 -4.73 7.82 5.20
CA VAL A 147 -6.06 8.26 5.63
C VAL A 147 -6.70 7.23 6.56
N VAL A 148 -7.16 7.68 7.73
CA VAL A 148 -7.79 6.82 8.74
C VAL A 148 -9.12 7.43 9.18
N THR A 149 -10.07 6.56 9.50
CA THR A 149 -11.38 6.96 10.03
C THR A 149 -11.44 6.73 11.54
N LYS A 150 -11.95 7.68 12.32
CA LYS A 150 -12.34 7.44 13.73
C LYS A 150 -13.82 7.13 13.78
N LYS A 151 -14.19 5.89 14.07
CA LYS A 151 -15.59 5.45 14.02
C LYS A 151 -16.43 6.16 15.09
N ALA A 152 -15.86 6.44 16.26
CA ALA A 152 -16.56 7.14 17.34
C ALA A 152 -17.04 8.55 16.94
N THR A 153 -16.25 9.29 16.14
CA THR A 153 -16.55 10.68 15.75
C THR A 153 -16.97 10.82 14.28
N GLN A 154 -16.89 9.75 13.49
CA GLN A 154 -17.14 9.72 12.04
C GLN A 154 -16.17 10.62 11.23
N GLU A 155 -15.02 10.98 11.81
CA GLU A 155 -14.00 11.77 11.14
C GLU A 155 -13.13 10.88 10.25
N LYS A 156 -12.96 11.26 8.99
CA LYS A 156 -12.01 10.64 8.05
C LYS A 156 -10.94 11.65 7.69
N LEU A 157 -9.75 11.50 8.26
CA LEU A 157 -8.69 12.48 8.18
C LEU A 157 -7.40 11.81 7.71
N GLY A 158 -6.57 12.60 7.03
CA GLY A 158 -5.27 12.16 6.55
C GLY A 158 -4.14 12.80 7.34
N PHE A 159 -3.01 12.10 7.41
CA PHE A 159 -1.75 12.66 7.87
C PHE A 159 -0.65 12.42 6.82
N LEU A 160 0.38 13.25 6.85
CA LEU A 160 1.58 13.06 6.06
C LEU A 160 2.78 13.03 7.00
N SER A 161 3.57 11.96 6.93
CA SER A 161 4.84 11.88 7.65
C SER A 161 5.89 11.17 6.81
N PRO A 162 7.08 11.77 6.58
CA PRO A 162 8.19 11.08 5.94
C PRO A 162 8.59 9.76 6.61
N THR A 163 8.34 9.63 7.92
CA THR A 163 8.71 8.45 8.71
C THR A 163 7.91 7.20 8.35
N VAL A 164 6.71 7.33 7.78
CA VAL A 164 5.84 6.21 7.39
C VAL A 164 5.92 5.86 5.91
N ARG A 165 6.91 6.40 5.19
CA ARG A 165 7.14 5.97 3.82
C ARG A 165 7.64 4.52 3.83
N PRO A 166 7.05 3.61 3.04
CA PRO A 166 7.54 2.24 2.95
C PRO A 166 9.00 2.16 2.50
N ALA A 167 9.75 1.21 3.08
CA ALA A 167 11.12 0.93 2.67
C ALA A 167 11.15 0.25 1.30
N PHE A 168 10.19 -0.64 1.05
CA PHE A 168 9.99 -1.29 -0.24
C PHE A 168 8.50 -1.50 -0.54
N ALA A 169 8.19 -1.66 -1.82
CA ALA A 169 6.90 -2.10 -2.32
C ALA A 169 7.05 -3.17 -3.40
N VAL A 170 6.37 -4.30 -3.22
CA VAL A 170 6.24 -5.36 -4.23
C VAL A 170 4.97 -5.11 -5.04
N LEU A 171 5.14 -5.01 -6.35
CA LEU A 171 4.09 -4.84 -7.34
C LEU A 171 4.12 -6.06 -8.26
N ASP A 172 3.50 -7.15 -7.80
CA ASP A 172 3.39 -8.40 -8.54
C ASP A 172 2.06 -8.46 -9.30
N PRO A 173 2.05 -8.48 -10.65
CA PRO A 173 0.82 -8.59 -11.43
C PRO A 173 -0.03 -9.83 -11.10
N ASP A 174 0.58 -10.92 -10.61
CA ASP A 174 -0.14 -12.14 -10.25
C ASP A 174 -1.08 -11.93 -9.06
N ALA A 175 -0.73 -11.04 -8.13
CA ALA A 175 -1.56 -10.67 -7.00
C ALA A 175 -2.88 -9.99 -7.44
N MET A 176 -2.92 -9.43 -8.64
CA MET A 176 -4.05 -8.66 -9.18
C MET A 176 -4.97 -9.49 -10.09
N LYS A 177 -4.53 -10.66 -10.57
CA LYS A 177 -5.26 -11.50 -11.55
C LYS A 177 -6.65 -11.95 -11.08
N THR A 178 -6.88 -11.95 -9.77
CA THR A 178 -8.11 -12.42 -9.13
C THR A 178 -9.02 -11.28 -8.66
N LEU A 179 -8.65 -10.03 -8.94
CA LEU A 179 -9.48 -8.88 -8.57
C LEU A 179 -10.80 -8.88 -9.37
N PRO A 180 -11.93 -8.56 -8.72
CA PRO A 180 -13.16 -8.30 -9.44
C PRO A 180 -12.97 -7.15 -10.43
N GLU A 181 -13.50 -7.29 -11.65
CA GLU A 181 -13.38 -6.29 -12.72
C GLU A 181 -13.74 -4.88 -12.23
N ARG A 182 -14.82 -4.74 -11.45
CA ARG A 182 -15.23 -3.47 -10.88
C ARG A 182 -14.17 -2.82 -9.98
N GLN A 183 -13.45 -3.61 -9.17
CA GLN A 183 -12.38 -3.06 -8.33
C GLN A 183 -11.18 -2.61 -9.16
N LEU A 184 -10.85 -3.35 -10.21
CA LEU A 184 -9.79 -2.98 -11.14
C LEU A 184 -10.13 -1.67 -11.88
N ILE A 185 -11.35 -1.53 -12.38
CA ILE A 185 -11.84 -0.29 -13.01
C ILE A 185 -11.78 0.88 -12.02
N ASN A 186 -12.27 0.69 -10.80
CA ASN A 186 -12.24 1.74 -9.78
C ASN A 186 -10.80 2.19 -9.49
N GLY A 187 -9.85 1.25 -9.37
CA GLY A 187 -8.44 1.57 -9.14
C GLY A 187 -7.79 2.32 -10.32
N LEU A 188 -8.13 1.94 -11.55
CA LEU A 188 -7.68 2.64 -12.76
C LEU A 188 -8.21 4.07 -12.81
N VAL A 189 -9.51 4.26 -12.54
CA VAL A 189 -10.13 5.59 -12.52
C VAL A 189 -9.53 6.44 -11.41
N ASP A 190 -9.28 5.88 -10.22
CA ASP A 190 -8.63 6.59 -9.11
C ASP A 190 -7.23 7.09 -9.48
N ALA A 191 -6.39 6.21 -10.03
CA ALA A 191 -5.05 6.57 -10.50
C ALA A 191 -5.10 7.66 -11.58
N TRP A 192 -6.06 7.58 -12.50
CA TRP A 192 -6.25 8.57 -13.56
C TRP A 192 -6.68 9.93 -12.99
N VAL A 193 -7.66 9.95 -12.07
CA VAL A 193 -8.12 11.18 -11.41
C VAL A 193 -6.98 11.85 -10.67
N HIS A 194 -6.17 11.11 -9.90
CA HIS A 194 -5.01 11.68 -9.21
C HIS A 194 -4.06 12.38 -10.18
N VAL A 195 -3.77 11.79 -11.35
CA VAL A 195 -2.90 12.43 -12.34
C VAL A 195 -3.56 13.66 -12.97
N CYS A 196 -4.86 13.62 -13.23
CA CYS A 196 -5.62 14.78 -13.72
C CYS A 196 -5.63 15.93 -12.70
N GLU A 197 -5.87 15.66 -11.43
CA GLU A 197 -5.83 16.66 -10.37
C GLU A 197 -4.45 17.32 -10.28
N GLN A 198 -3.38 16.52 -10.28
CA GLN A 198 -2.02 17.05 -10.30
C GLN A 198 -1.73 17.86 -11.57
N TYR A 199 -2.37 17.54 -12.71
CA TYR A 199 -2.18 18.29 -13.94
C TYR A 199 -2.92 19.64 -13.93
N ILE A 200 -4.15 19.69 -13.43
CA ILE A 200 -5.06 20.84 -13.54
C ILE A 200 -4.84 21.88 -12.43
N THR A 201 -4.44 21.47 -11.22
CA THR A 201 -4.47 22.33 -10.02
C THR A 201 -3.29 23.29 -9.84
N SER A 202 -2.28 23.31 -10.73
CA SER A 202 -1.15 24.26 -10.60
C SER A 202 -0.84 24.98 -11.92
N PRO A 203 -0.57 26.30 -11.90
CA PRO A 203 -0.27 27.09 -13.09
C PRO A 203 1.12 26.78 -13.71
N THR A 204 1.92 25.90 -13.09
CA THR A 204 3.28 25.60 -13.54
C THR A 204 3.33 24.33 -14.42
N GLY A 205 3.43 24.52 -15.74
CA GLY A 205 3.49 23.45 -16.75
C GLY A 205 4.80 22.65 -16.77
N THR A 206 5.03 21.78 -15.78
CA THR A 206 6.22 20.91 -15.74
C THR A 206 6.12 19.73 -16.72
N TRP A 207 7.21 19.41 -17.43
CA TRP A 207 7.29 18.27 -18.36
C TRP A 207 6.99 16.92 -17.69
N PHE A 208 7.41 16.74 -16.44
CA PHE A 208 7.15 15.54 -15.63
C PHE A 208 5.64 15.22 -15.52
N ARG A 209 4.79 16.23 -15.29
CA ARG A 209 3.33 16.04 -15.25
C ARG A 209 2.74 15.65 -16.60
N LYS A 210 3.28 16.20 -17.71
CA LYS A 210 2.87 15.81 -19.07
C LYS A 210 3.22 14.35 -19.37
N VAL A 211 4.35 13.85 -18.87
CA VAL A 211 4.72 12.43 -18.98
C VAL A 211 3.80 11.55 -18.14
N MET A 212 3.54 11.91 -16.88
CA MET A 212 2.59 11.19 -16.03
C MET A 212 1.20 11.07 -16.68
N LEU A 213 0.68 12.19 -17.22
CA LEU A 213 -0.61 12.19 -17.93
C LEU A 213 -0.58 11.32 -19.18
N LYS A 214 0.50 11.37 -19.98
CA LYS A 214 0.67 10.49 -21.14
C LYS A 214 0.74 9.02 -20.75
N CYS A 215 1.42 8.67 -19.67
CA CYS A 215 1.48 7.30 -19.16
C CYS A 215 0.10 6.80 -18.75
N CYS A 216 -0.66 7.57 -17.97
CA CYS A 216 -2.04 7.19 -17.61
C CYS A 216 -2.94 7.07 -18.83
N PHE A 217 -2.83 7.99 -19.80
CA PHE A 217 -3.61 7.91 -21.03
C PHE A 217 -3.26 6.68 -21.86
N ALA A 218 -1.96 6.35 -21.97
CA ALA A 218 -1.51 5.11 -22.61
C ALA A 218 -2.06 3.88 -21.87
N THR A 219 -2.03 3.84 -20.54
CA THR A 219 -2.62 2.75 -19.75
C THR A 219 -4.13 2.57 -20.04
N CYS A 220 -4.89 3.66 -20.15
CA CYS A 220 -6.30 3.60 -20.54
C CYS A 220 -6.50 3.08 -21.97
N LEU A 221 -5.64 3.47 -22.92
CA LEU A 221 -5.71 3.00 -24.32
C LEU A 221 -5.28 1.53 -24.48
N TYR A 222 -4.25 1.10 -23.75
CA TYR A 222 -3.80 -0.29 -23.70
C TYR A 222 -4.80 -1.21 -22.99
N TRP A 223 -5.78 -0.66 -22.26
CA TRP A 223 -6.89 -1.41 -21.67
C TRP A 223 -8.01 -1.73 -22.68
N GLU A 224 -8.18 -0.92 -23.72
CA GLU A 224 -9.14 -1.25 -24.80
C GLU A 224 -8.63 -2.40 -25.69
N THR A 225 -7.32 -2.68 -25.67
CA THR A 225 -6.69 -3.69 -26.53
C THR A 225 -6.77 -5.16 -26.06
N PRO A 226 -6.93 -5.54 -24.78
CA PRO A 226 -6.99 -6.94 -24.35
C PRO A 226 -8.42 -7.45 -24.10
N LEU A 227 -9.44 -6.58 -24.02
CA LEU A 227 -10.82 -7.01 -23.75
C LEU A 227 -11.43 -7.86 -24.89
N ASN A 228 -10.81 -7.86 -26.07
CA ASN A 228 -11.23 -8.69 -27.22
C ASN A 228 -10.49 -10.02 -27.38
N ASN A 229 -9.47 -10.34 -26.57
CA ASN A 229 -8.61 -11.53 -26.81
C ASN A 229 -8.60 -12.56 -25.66
N VAL A 230 -9.52 -12.47 -24.70
CA VAL A 230 -9.71 -13.55 -23.70
C VAL A 230 -10.74 -14.56 -24.21
N THR A 231 -10.49 -15.13 -25.38
CA THR A 231 -10.86 -16.49 -25.80
C THR A 231 -10.29 -16.65 -27.19
N MET A 232 -9.37 -17.59 -27.38
CA MET A 232 -9.35 -18.49 -28.53
C MET A 232 -8.34 -19.58 -28.19
N HIS A 233 -8.89 -20.74 -27.83
CA HIS A 233 -8.20 -22.00 -27.83
C HIS A 233 -7.46 -22.20 -29.15
N GLY A 234 -6.33 -22.90 -29.08
CA GLY A 234 -5.46 -23.12 -30.22
C GLY A 234 -6.13 -23.81 -31.40
N GLU A 235 -5.56 -23.58 -32.58
CA GLU A 235 -5.16 -24.63 -33.51
C GLU A 235 -4.24 -24.03 -34.57
N ARG A 236 -3.44 -24.91 -35.15
CA ARG A 236 -2.48 -24.76 -36.24
C ARG A 236 -3.19 -24.10 -37.44
N ILE A 237 -2.57 -23.37 -38.37
CA ILE A 237 -1.40 -23.64 -39.23
C ILE A 237 -0.88 -22.28 -39.70
#